data_AF-A0A352M726-F1
#
_entry.id   AF-A0A352M726-F1
#
_cell.length_a   1.000
_cell.length_b   1.000
_cell.length_c   1.000
_cell.angle_alpha   90.00
_cell.angle_beta   90.00
_cell.angle_gamma   90.00
#
_symmetry.space_group_name_H-M   'P 1'
#
loop_
_entity.id
_entity.type
_entity.pdbx_description
1 polymer ?
#
loop_
_entity_poly.entity_id
_entity_poly.type
_entity_poly.pdbx_seq_one_letter_code
_entity_poly.pdbx_strand_id
1 'polypeptide(L)'
;MVNKMAIAKPLIIIDGCNALNLMKSFAGETGKSFQSDCSKLISLIQNFSYQSSRRYIIVFDGFSAAGRNQNFGENVSVIYSGKKIADLVIEKMTLERNAKLIEVVTSDNEVAAVCRNHGAKVMKVPDFERQIEFYGGQLDRHMVTQKGGKAAAPANPLSDNLDGESAKKLADLSVELQKREMEVRVAKEAETRKSKELKEKASKDSAAKKSAPAG
;
A
#
# COMPACT_ATOMS: atom_id res chain seq x y z
N MET A 1 18.98 -41.49 -7.33
CA MET A 1 18.57 -40.07 -7.28
C MET A 1 17.11 -40.01 -6.87
N VAL A 2 16.83 -39.61 -5.63
CA VAL A 2 15.44 -39.37 -5.20
C VAL A 2 14.89 -38.18 -5.98
N ASN A 3 13.91 -38.45 -6.82
CA ASN A 3 13.15 -37.41 -7.51
C ASN A 3 12.38 -36.66 -6.41
N LYS A 4 12.92 -35.51 -6.00
CA LYS A 4 12.32 -34.63 -5.00
C LYS A 4 10.99 -34.18 -5.60
N MET A 5 9.88 -34.84 -5.26
CA MET A 5 8.53 -34.39 -5.60
C MET A 5 8.49 -32.90 -5.28
N ALA A 6 8.39 -32.06 -6.32
CA ALA A 6 8.20 -30.64 -6.14
C ALA A 6 6.87 -30.49 -5.41
N ILE A 7 6.92 -30.35 -4.09
CA ILE A 7 5.73 -30.05 -3.29
C ILE A 7 5.24 -28.72 -3.84
N ALA A 8 4.13 -28.77 -4.61
CA ALA A 8 3.55 -27.58 -5.20
C ALA A 8 3.26 -26.60 -4.07
N LYS A 9 3.91 -25.44 -4.09
CA LYS A 9 3.66 -24.37 -3.10
C LYS A 9 2.16 -24.06 -3.11
N PRO A 10 1.50 -23.97 -1.94
CA PRO A 10 0.10 -23.57 -1.87
C PRO A 10 -0.12 -22.27 -2.64
N LEU A 11 -1.13 -22.26 -3.50
CA LEU A 11 -1.45 -21.11 -4.34
C LEU A 11 -2.60 -20.32 -3.71
N ILE A 12 -2.34 -19.05 -3.41
CA ILE A 12 -3.36 -18.12 -2.95
C ILE A 12 -3.75 -17.21 -4.11
N ILE A 13 -5.06 -17.12 -4.40
CA ILE A 13 -5.61 -16.18 -5.38
C ILE A 13 -6.34 -15.09 -4.60
N ILE A 14 -5.99 -13.82 -4.84
CA ILE A 14 -6.56 -12.66 -4.16
C ILE A 14 -7.39 -11.89 -5.16
N ASP A 15 -8.65 -11.63 -4.81
CA ASP A 15 -9.49 -10.64 -5.46
C ASP A 15 -9.02 -9.24 -5.01
N GLY A 16 -8.30 -8.57 -5.91
CA GLY A 16 -7.62 -7.31 -5.63
C GLY A 16 -8.58 -6.14 -5.41
N CYS A 17 -9.67 -6.07 -6.16
CA CYS A 17 -10.66 -5.00 -6.01
C CYS A 17 -11.36 -5.10 -4.65
N ASN A 18 -11.73 -6.31 -4.26
CA ASN A 18 -12.36 -6.58 -2.97
C ASN A 18 -11.37 -6.36 -1.80
N ALA A 19 -10.11 -6.77 -1.98
CA ALA A 19 -9.05 -6.50 -1.02
C ALA A 19 -8.88 -5.00 -0.75
N LEU A 20 -8.78 -4.18 -1.79
CA LEU A 20 -8.63 -2.73 -1.66
C LEU A 20 -9.82 -2.05 -0.98
N ASN A 21 -11.04 -2.52 -1.26
CA ASN A 21 -12.26 -1.93 -0.71
C ASN A 21 -12.49 -2.28 0.78
N LEU A 22 -12.05 -3.45 1.23
CA LEU A 22 -12.37 -3.96 2.58
C LEU A 22 -11.22 -3.90 3.58
N MET A 23 -9.98 -3.84 3.12
CA MET A 23 -8.82 -3.74 4.01
C MET A 23 -8.80 -2.36 4.67
N LYS A 24 -8.68 -2.35 6.01
CA LYS A 24 -8.59 -1.12 6.79
C LYS A 24 -7.37 -0.29 6.43
N SER A 25 -6.30 -0.96 5.99
CA SER A 25 -5.05 -0.35 5.54
C SER A 25 -5.23 0.65 4.37
N PHE A 26 -6.37 0.59 3.67
CA PHE A 26 -6.73 1.48 2.56
C PHE A 26 -7.95 2.36 2.88
N ALA A 27 -8.64 2.11 4.00
CA ALA A 27 -9.82 2.86 4.41
C ALA A 27 -9.42 4.20 5.05
N GLY A 28 -9.56 5.31 4.30
CA GLY A 28 -9.38 6.68 4.83
C GLY A 28 -8.42 7.57 4.04
N GLU A 29 -7.81 7.08 2.98
CA GLU A 29 -6.91 7.88 2.13
C GLU A 29 -7.69 8.62 1.03
N THR A 30 -8.50 9.61 1.44
CA THR A 30 -9.28 10.45 0.53
C THR A 30 -8.35 11.20 -0.43
N GLY A 31 -8.36 10.83 -1.72
CA GLY A 31 -7.61 11.52 -2.78
C GLY A 31 -6.45 10.76 -3.41
N LYS A 32 -6.21 9.48 -3.07
CA LYS A 32 -5.22 8.66 -3.77
C LYS A 32 -5.81 7.97 -5.01
N SER A 33 -4.96 7.77 -6.02
CA SER A 33 -5.35 7.07 -7.24
C SER A 33 -5.39 5.55 -7.01
N PHE A 34 -6.37 4.87 -7.60
CA PHE A 34 -6.51 3.41 -7.58
C PHE A 34 -5.18 2.67 -7.88
N GLN A 35 -4.38 3.21 -8.80
CA GLN A 35 -3.07 2.66 -9.15
C GLN A 35 -2.07 2.69 -7.98
N SER A 36 -2.12 3.73 -7.13
CA SER A 36 -1.31 3.81 -5.92
C SER A 36 -1.67 2.69 -4.95
N ASP A 37 -2.96 2.42 -4.78
CA ASP A 37 -3.45 1.39 -3.85
C ASP A 37 -3.14 -0.02 -4.36
N CYS A 38 -3.30 -0.27 -5.67
CA CYS A 38 -2.81 -1.50 -6.30
C CYS A 38 -1.31 -1.72 -6.03
N SER A 39 -0.49 -0.68 -6.19
CA SER A 39 0.97 -0.78 -6.00
C SER A 39 1.34 -1.08 -4.55
N LYS A 40 0.65 -0.47 -3.59
CA LYS A 40 0.80 -0.77 -2.16
C LYS A 40 0.37 -2.20 -1.82
N LEU A 41 -0.77 -2.65 -2.35
CA LEU A 41 -1.24 -4.02 -2.14
C LEU A 41 -0.21 -5.03 -2.69
N ILE A 42 0.29 -4.82 -3.90
CA ILE A 42 1.32 -5.68 -4.49
C ILE A 42 2.56 -5.73 -3.60
N SER A 43 3.04 -4.59 -3.12
CA SER A 43 4.23 -4.50 -2.26
C SER A 43 4.02 -5.23 -0.92
N LEU A 44 2.84 -5.07 -0.31
CA LEU A 44 2.47 -5.73 0.94
C LEU A 44 2.41 -7.25 0.76
N ILE A 45 1.78 -7.74 -0.32
CA ILE A 45 1.71 -9.17 -0.63
C ILE A 45 3.08 -9.74 -0.98
N GLN A 46 3.93 -8.98 -1.68
CA GLN A 46 5.29 -9.40 -1.98
C GLN A 46 6.08 -9.65 -0.69
N ASN A 47 6.05 -8.72 0.25
CA ASN A 47 6.69 -8.88 1.57
C ASN A 47 6.12 -10.09 2.32
N PHE A 48 4.80 -10.25 2.33
CA PHE A 48 4.14 -11.38 2.96
C PHE A 48 4.47 -12.72 2.29
N SER A 49 4.69 -12.74 0.97
CA SER A 49 4.99 -13.96 0.21
C SER A 49 6.34 -14.57 0.58
N TYR A 50 7.33 -13.74 0.90
CA TYR A 50 8.63 -14.21 1.37
C TYR A 50 8.53 -14.86 2.76
N GLN A 51 7.60 -14.40 3.59
CA GLN A 51 7.38 -14.93 4.94
C GLN A 51 6.58 -16.23 4.93
N SER A 52 5.54 -16.30 4.11
CA SER A 52 4.62 -17.44 4.10
C SER A 52 5.10 -18.63 3.26
N SER A 53 6.13 -18.43 2.41
CA SER A 53 6.60 -19.42 1.43
C SER A 53 5.51 -19.92 0.46
N ARG A 54 4.46 -19.11 0.24
CA ARG A 54 3.34 -19.40 -0.66
C ARG A 54 3.45 -18.62 -1.96
N ARG A 55 2.75 -19.09 -2.99
CA ARG A 55 2.60 -18.37 -4.26
C ARG A 55 1.29 -17.57 -4.22
N TYR A 56 1.33 -16.33 -4.68
CA TYR A 56 0.20 -15.42 -4.70
C TYR A 56 -0.11 -15.00 -6.14
N ILE A 57 -1.39 -14.98 -6.48
CA ILE A 57 -1.91 -14.39 -7.71
C ILE A 57 -2.93 -13.35 -7.32
N ILE A 58 -2.68 -12.09 -7.68
CA ILE A 58 -3.62 -10.98 -7.43
C ILE A 58 -4.36 -10.69 -8.73
N VAL A 59 -5.69 -10.69 -8.68
CA VAL A 59 -6.54 -10.40 -9.84
C VAL A 59 -7.20 -9.04 -9.65
N PHE A 60 -6.95 -8.10 -10.57
CA PHE A 60 -7.58 -6.77 -10.56
C PHE A 60 -8.53 -6.62 -11.74
N ASP A 61 -9.70 -6.02 -11.48
CA ASP A 61 -10.66 -5.65 -12.52
C ASP A 61 -10.30 -4.31 -13.19
N GLY A 62 -10.68 -4.17 -14.46
CA GLY A 62 -10.82 -2.87 -15.13
C GLY A 62 -9.55 -2.07 -15.46
N PHE A 63 -8.34 -2.54 -15.11
CA PHE A 63 -7.13 -1.73 -15.24
C PHE A 63 -6.09 -2.26 -16.24
N SER A 64 -6.47 -2.44 -17.51
CA SER A 64 -5.58 -2.19 -18.67
C SER A 64 -6.26 -2.51 -20.01
N ALA A 65 -6.01 -1.67 -21.04
CA ALA A 65 -6.29 -1.97 -22.45
C ALA A 65 -5.41 -3.09 -23.05
N ALA A 66 -4.43 -3.59 -22.29
CA ALA A 66 -3.61 -4.73 -22.65
C ALA A 66 -3.53 -5.65 -21.43
N GLY A 67 -4.28 -6.77 -21.42
CA GLY A 67 -4.26 -7.78 -20.35
C GLY A 67 -2.87 -8.36 -20.10
N ARG A 68 -2.03 -7.62 -19.37
CA ARG A 68 -0.65 -8.00 -19.07
C ARG A 68 -0.63 -8.68 -17.71
N ASN A 69 -0.21 -9.93 -17.71
CA ASN A 69 0.27 -10.59 -16.51
C ASN A 69 1.60 -9.95 -16.12
N GLN A 70 1.73 -9.45 -14.90
CA GLN A 70 2.96 -8.89 -14.37
C GLN A 70 3.46 -9.79 -13.24
N ASN A 71 4.73 -10.19 -13.29
CA ASN A 71 5.33 -10.98 -12.22
C ASN A 71 6.18 -10.05 -11.34
N PHE A 72 5.97 -10.15 -10.03
CA PHE A 72 6.71 -9.42 -9.00
C PHE A 72 7.52 -10.44 -8.20
N GLY A 73 8.73 -10.73 -8.68
CA GLY A 73 9.57 -11.80 -8.14
C GLY A 73 9.06 -13.22 -8.50
N GLU A 74 9.49 -14.22 -7.75
CA GLU A 74 9.13 -15.63 -8.02
C GLU A 74 7.77 -16.05 -7.46
N ASN A 75 7.32 -15.38 -6.40
CA ASN A 75 6.17 -15.81 -5.60
C ASN A 75 4.90 -14.99 -5.85
N VAL A 76 4.95 -13.84 -6.53
CA VAL A 76 3.76 -12.99 -6.77
C VAL A 76 3.56 -12.77 -8.27
N SER A 77 2.35 -13.03 -8.74
CA SER A 77 1.89 -12.68 -10.08
C SER A 77 0.64 -11.82 -9.99
N VAL A 78 0.49 -10.86 -10.89
CA VAL A 78 -0.66 -9.96 -10.97
C VAL A 78 -1.31 -10.12 -12.33
N ILE A 79 -2.62 -10.33 -12.34
CA ILE A 79 -3.44 -10.49 -13.54
C ILE A 79 -4.45 -9.35 -13.57
N TYR A 80 -4.41 -8.55 -14.64
CA TYR A 80 -5.44 -7.54 -14.91
C TYR A 80 -6.47 -8.15 -15.86
N SER A 81 -7.72 -8.27 -15.41
CA SER A 81 -8.76 -8.99 -16.16
C SER A 81 -9.34 -8.23 -17.36
N GLY A 82 -8.92 -6.98 -17.58
CA GLY A 82 -9.28 -6.19 -18.76
C GLY A 82 -10.80 -5.95 -18.84
N LYS A 83 -11.46 -6.50 -19.87
CA LYS A 83 -12.93 -6.48 -20.02
C LYS A 83 -13.66 -7.62 -19.29
N LYS A 84 -12.93 -8.64 -18.83
CA LYS A 84 -13.52 -9.75 -18.08
C LYS A 84 -13.54 -9.39 -16.61
N ILE A 85 -14.61 -9.74 -15.92
CA ILE A 85 -14.74 -9.55 -14.47
C ILE A 85 -13.71 -10.45 -13.78
N ALA A 86 -13.07 -9.95 -12.72
CA ALA A 86 -12.08 -10.70 -11.93
C ALA A 86 -12.60 -12.09 -11.52
N ASP A 87 -13.88 -12.16 -11.15
CA ASP A 87 -14.62 -13.36 -10.76
C ASP A 87 -14.47 -14.48 -11.79
N LEU A 88 -14.71 -14.20 -13.07
CA LEU A 88 -14.60 -15.18 -14.15
C LEU A 88 -13.17 -15.71 -14.32
N VAL A 89 -12.16 -14.88 -14.05
CA VAL A 89 -10.75 -15.29 -14.09
C VAL A 89 -10.45 -16.23 -12.92
N ILE A 90 -10.92 -15.88 -11.71
CA ILE A 90 -10.74 -16.69 -10.51
C ILE A 90 -11.44 -18.05 -10.67
N GLU A 91 -12.69 -18.05 -11.11
CA GLU A 91 -13.47 -19.27 -11.36
C GLU A 91 -12.76 -20.19 -12.35
N LYS A 92 -12.37 -19.65 -13.50
CA LYS A 92 -11.64 -20.39 -14.53
C LYS A 92 -10.34 -20.98 -13.97
N MET A 93 -9.59 -20.22 -13.18
CA MET A 93 -8.36 -20.70 -12.55
C MET A 93 -8.62 -21.81 -11.53
N THR A 94 -9.70 -21.73 -10.75
CA THR A 94 -10.07 -22.79 -9.81
C THR A 94 -10.52 -24.06 -10.50
N LEU A 95 -11.12 -23.96 -11.70
CA LEU A 95 -11.57 -25.09 -12.50
C LEU A 95 -10.42 -25.79 -13.25
N GLU A 96 -9.52 -25.01 -13.86
CA GLU A 96 -8.42 -25.53 -14.69
C GLU A 96 -7.25 -26.11 -13.86
N ARG A 97 -7.12 -25.70 -12.61
CA ARG A 97 -6.07 -26.16 -11.69
C ARG A 97 -6.64 -27.07 -10.62
N ASN A 98 -5.77 -27.76 -9.89
CA ASN A 98 -6.20 -28.56 -8.74
C ASN A 98 -6.72 -27.64 -7.61
N ALA A 99 -8.03 -27.43 -7.59
CA ALA A 99 -8.72 -26.54 -6.65
C ALA A 99 -8.38 -26.82 -5.18
N LYS A 100 -8.09 -28.08 -4.81
CA LYS A 100 -7.72 -28.47 -3.43
C LYS A 100 -6.43 -27.82 -2.94
N LEU A 101 -5.58 -27.38 -3.87
CA LEU A 101 -4.31 -26.68 -3.58
C LEU A 101 -4.44 -25.15 -3.69
N ILE A 102 -5.65 -24.67 -3.96
CA ILE A 102 -5.97 -23.25 -4.13
C ILE A 102 -6.73 -22.75 -2.91
N GLU A 103 -6.30 -21.58 -2.44
CA GLU A 103 -7.01 -20.78 -1.46
C GLU A 103 -7.37 -19.44 -2.10
N VAL A 104 -8.66 -19.10 -2.10
CA VAL A 104 -9.17 -17.85 -2.68
C VAL A 104 -9.47 -16.87 -1.56
N VAL A 105 -8.95 -15.65 -1.67
CA VAL A 105 -9.23 -14.55 -0.75
C VAL A 105 -10.22 -13.62 -1.43
N THR A 106 -11.47 -13.69 -0.99
CA THR A 106 -12.55 -12.80 -1.43
C THR A 106 -13.62 -12.72 -0.33
N SER A 107 -14.31 -11.59 -0.27
CA SER A 107 -15.48 -11.41 0.58
C SER A 107 -16.79 -11.43 -0.22
N ASP A 108 -16.72 -11.65 -1.53
CA ASP A 108 -17.89 -11.85 -2.37
C ASP A 108 -18.47 -13.26 -2.13
N ASN A 109 -19.76 -13.34 -1.81
CA ASN A 109 -20.40 -14.60 -1.49
C ASN A 109 -20.63 -15.48 -2.72
N GLU A 110 -20.85 -14.89 -3.90
CA GLU A 110 -21.10 -15.63 -5.15
C GLU A 110 -19.80 -16.31 -5.60
N VAL A 111 -18.71 -15.53 -5.71
CA VAL A 111 -17.38 -16.05 -6.04
C VAL A 111 -16.93 -17.10 -5.02
N ALA A 112 -17.16 -16.83 -3.73
CA ALA A 112 -16.81 -17.77 -2.68
C ALA A 112 -17.60 -19.08 -2.79
N ALA A 113 -18.89 -19.03 -3.15
CA ALA A 113 -19.70 -20.23 -3.33
C ALA A 113 -19.19 -21.07 -4.51
N VAL A 114 -18.93 -20.44 -5.66
CA VAL A 114 -18.43 -21.13 -6.86
C VAL A 114 -17.06 -21.76 -6.59
N CYS A 115 -16.13 -21.03 -5.96
CA CYS A 115 -14.80 -21.54 -5.64
C CYS A 115 -14.86 -22.74 -4.65
N ARG A 116 -15.75 -22.68 -3.65
CA ARG A 116 -15.97 -23.81 -2.74
C ARG A 116 -16.54 -25.03 -3.46
N ASN A 117 -17.46 -24.82 -4.39
CA ASN A 117 -18.03 -25.91 -5.20
C ASN A 117 -16.97 -26.62 -6.06
N HIS A 118 -15.96 -25.89 -6.53
CA HIS A 118 -14.80 -26.48 -7.19
C HIS A 118 -13.83 -27.20 -6.23
N GLY A 119 -13.99 -27.03 -4.92
CA GLY A 119 -13.14 -27.66 -3.89
C GLY A 119 -11.97 -26.80 -3.42
N ALA A 120 -11.97 -25.51 -3.74
CA ALA A 120 -10.99 -24.55 -3.22
C ALA A 120 -11.32 -24.12 -1.79
N LYS A 121 -10.28 -23.80 -1.02
CA LYS A 121 -10.46 -23.11 0.27
C LYS A 121 -10.80 -21.65 -0.01
N VAL A 122 -11.65 -21.06 0.82
CA VAL A 122 -11.99 -19.63 0.70
C VAL A 122 -11.81 -18.93 2.03
N MET A 123 -11.13 -17.80 2.01
CA MET A 123 -10.83 -16.93 3.14
C MET A 123 -11.42 -15.54 2.88
N LYS A 124 -12.00 -14.92 3.90
CA LYS A 124 -12.52 -13.55 3.77
C LYS A 124 -11.38 -12.54 3.82
N VAL A 125 -11.54 -11.41 3.13
CA VAL A 125 -10.53 -10.34 3.11
C VAL A 125 -10.11 -9.87 4.51
N PRO A 126 -11.03 -9.62 5.47
CA PRO A 126 -10.63 -9.16 6.80
C PRO A 126 -9.85 -10.22 7.60
N ASP A 127 -10.08 -11.51 7.33
CA ASP A 127 -9.35 -12.60 7.98
C ASP A 127 -7.93 -12.68 7.43
N PHE A 128 -7.80 -12.47 6.12
CA PHE A 128 -6.52 -12.39 5.43
C PHE A 128 -5.71 -11.16 5.89
N GLU A 129 -6.34 -10.00 6.06
CA GLU A 129 -5.68 -8.80 6.61
C GLU A 129 -5.13 -9.07 8.01
N ARG A 130 -5.93 -9.66 8.91
CA ARG A 130 -5.45 -10.06 10.25
C ARG A 130 -4.30 -11.06 10.19
N GLN A 131 -4.31 -11.96 9.21
CA GLN A 131 -3.19 -12.88 9.01
C GLN A 131 -1.93 -12.08 8.64
N ILE A 132 -1.99 -11.19 7.66
CA ILE A 132 -0.84 -10.35 7.27
C ILE A 132 -0.32 -9.54 8.46
N GLU A 133 -1.21 -8.88 9.22
CA GLU A 133 -0.85 -8.12 10.41
C GLU A 133 -0.16 -8.99 11.47
N PHE A 134 -0.67 -10.21 11.70
CA PHE A 134 -0.06 -11.14 12.65
C PHE A 134 1.35 -11.57 12.24
N TYR A 135 1.59 -11.87 10.97
CA TYR A 135 2.93 -12.22 10.48
C TYR A 135 3.87 -11.00 10.46
N GLY A 136 3.36 -9.81 10.13
CA GLY A 136 4.10 -8.55 10.22
C GLY A 136 4.52 -8.21 11.65
N GLY A 137 3.60 -8.30 12.61
CA GLY A 137 3.87 -8.01 14.02
C GLY A 137 4.80 -9.04 14.69
N GLN A 138 4.90 -10.26 14.16
CA GLN A 138 5.89 -11.24 14.62
C GLN A 138 7.31 -10.85 14.19
N LEU A 139 7.51 -10.22 13.03
CA LEU A 139 8.82 -9.69 12.64
C LEU A 139 9.26 -8.54 13.55
N ASP A 140 8.37 -7.60 13.84
CA ASP A 140 8.68 -6.52 14.78
C ASP A 140 9.11 -7.09 16.13
N ARG A 141 8.41 -8.13 16.62
CA ARG A 141 8.74 -8.79 17.88
C ARG A 141 10.04 -9.61 17.84
N HIS A 142 10.32 -10.32 16.75
CA HIS A 142 11.57 -11.08 16.59
C HIS A 142 12.79 -10.17 16.36
N MET A 143 12.61 -9.02 15.70
CA MET A 143 13.65 -7.99 15.58
C MET A 143 13.89 -7.29 16.93
N VAL A 144 12.84 -7.03 17.71
CA VAL A 144 12.94 -6.44 19.07
C VAL A 144 13.55 -7.42 20.07
N THR A 145 13.39 -8.74 19.90
CA THR A 145 13.99 -9.75 20.81
C THR A 145 15.42 -10.11 20.44
N GLN A 146 15.82 -9.98 19.17
CA GLN A 146 17.24 -10.12 18.78
C GLN A 146 18.09 -8.91 19.16
N LYS A 147 17.51 -7.69 19.24
CA LYS A 147 18.15 -6.52 19.85
C LYS A 147 17.74 -6.42 21.32
N GLY A 148 18.45 -7.09 22.22
CA GLY A 148 18.26 -6.91 23.67
C GLY A 148 18.34 -5.43 24.06
N GLY A 149 17.18 -4.79 24.29
CA GLY A 149 17.09 -3.43 24.82
C GLY A 149 15.97 -2.59 24.20
N LYS A 150 15.01 -2.21 25.05
CA LYS A 150 13.99 -1.13 24.97
C LYS A 150 13.54 -0.66 23.57
N ALA A 151 12.22 -0.66 23.37
CA ALA A 151 11.51 -0.01 22.28
C ALA A 151 12.06 1.40 21.99
N ALA A 152 12.92 1.49 20.99
CA ALA A 152 13.30 2.73 20.34
C ALA A 152 12.53 2.79 19.01
N ALA A 153 12.10 4.01 18.66
CA ALA A 153 11.38 4.41 17.46
C ALA A 153 11.81 3.64 16.18
N PRO A 154 10.90 3.47 15.19
CA PRO A 154 11.10 2.56 14.05
C PRO A 154 12.44 2.85 13.35
N ALA A 155 13.43 2.01 13.65
CA ALA A 155 14.74 2.08 13.03
C ALA A 155 14.64 1.44 11.65
N ASN A 156 14.84 2.26 10.61
CA ASN A 156 14.82 1.83 9.21
C ASN A 156 15.87 0.74 8.98
N PRO A 157 15.50 -0.49 8.58
CA PRO A 157 16.43 -1.62 8.43
C PRO A 157 17.48 -1.45 7.32
N LEU A 158 17.40 -0.35 6.55
CA LEU A 158 18.41 0.06 5.57
C LEU A 158 19.59 0.81 6.20
N SER A 159 19.48 1.35 7.42
CA SER A 159 20.58 2.07 8.08
C SER A 159 21.70 1.18 8.59
N ASP A 160 21.41 -0.10 8.87
CA ASP A 160 22.37 -1.02 9.47
C ASP A 160 23.39 -1.58 8.45
N ASN A 161 23.16 -1.37 7.14
CA ASN A 161 24.10 -1.73 6.06
C ASN A 161 24.77 -0.51 5.38
N LEU A 162 24.48 0.70 5.87
CA LEU A 162 25.14 1.92 5.38
C LEU A 162 26.53 2.00 6.00
N ASP A 163 27.55 2.13 5.15
CA ASP A 163 28.90 2.47 5.59
C ASP A 163 28.89 3.81 6.33
N GLY A 164 29.79 3.99 7.29
CA GLY A 164 29.77 5.14 8.21
C GLY A 164 29.87 6.51 7.51
N GLU A 165 30.35 6.54 6.27
CA GLU A 165 30.39 7.75 5.43
C GLU A 165 29.01 8.09 4.83
N SER A 166 28.30 7.09 4.30
CA SER A 166 26.96 7.28 3.75
C SER A 166 25.92 7.62 4.83
N ALA A 167 26.07 7.06 6.03
CA ALA A 167 25.22 7.40 7.17
C ALA A 167 25.34 8.88 7.57
N LYS A 168 26.56 9.44 7.54
CA LYS A 168 26.81 10.87 7.81
C LYS A 168 26.20 11.76 6.73
N LYS A 169 26.45 11.44 5.45
CA LYS A 169 25.87 12.19 4.32
C LYS A 169 24.35 12.25 4.38
N LEU A 170 23.70 11.15 4.78
CA LEU A 170 22.25 11.10 4.89
C LEU A 170 21.72 11.94 6.07
N ALA A 171 22.41 11.90 7.21
CA ALA A 171 22.08 12.75 8.36
C ALA A 171 22.25 14.24 8.02
N ASP A 172 23.34 14.60 7.34
CA ASP A 172 23.61 15.96 6.91
C ASP A 172 22.56 16.44 5.90
N LEU A 173 22.19 15.61 4.92
CA LEU A 173 21.11 15.92 3.96
C LEU A 173 19.76 16.10 4.67
N SER A 174 19.45 15.27 5.66
CA SER A 174 18.19 15.37 6.40
C SER A 174 18.10 16.70 7.17
N VAL A 175 19.19 17.12 7.79
CA VAL A 175 19.26 18.42 8.49
C VAL A 175 19.15 19.57 7.50
N GLU A 176 19.79 19.47 6.33
CA GLU A 176 19.72 20.50 5.30
C GLU A 176 18.31 20.63 4.69
N LEU A 177 17.64 19.50 4.45
CA LEU A 177 16.26 19.48 3.96
C LEU A 177 15.29 20.07 4.98
N GLN A 178 15.41 19.73 6.26
CA GLN A 178 14.59 20.32 7.33
C GLN A 178 14.81 21.83 7.44
N LYS A 179 16.05 22.30 7.27
CA LYS A 179 16.37 23.72 7.27
C LYS A 179 15.71 24.44 6.08
N ARG A 180 15.80 23.87 4.88
CA ARG A 180 15.15 24.42 3.68
C ARG A 180 13.62 24.43 3.80
N GLU A 181 13.02 23.38 4.38
CA GLU A 181 11.58 23.34 4.61
C GLU A 181 11.12 24.41 5.61
N MET A 182 11.90 24.65 6.68
CA MET A 182 11.65 25.73 7.63
C MET A 182 11.77 27.11 6.96
N GLU A 183 12.79 27.33 6.13
CA GLU A 183 12.98 28.59 5.39
C GLU A 183 11.82 28.85 4.42
N VAL A 184 11.38 27.84 3.67
CA VAL A 184 10.22 27.93 2.77
C VAL A 184 8.93 28.23 3.55
N ARG A 185 8.75 27.62 4.71
CA ARG A 185 7.58 27.86 5.57
C ARG A 185 7.59 29.28 6.13
N VAL A 186 8.72 29.78 6.60
CA VAL A 186 8.88 31.17 7.08
C VAL A 186 8.64 32.16 5.94
N ALA A 187 9.13 31.87 4.72
CA ALA A 187 8.88 32.70 3.55
C ALA A 187 7.38 32.77 3.19
N LYS A 188 6.67 31.63 3.20
CA LYS A 188 5.22 31.59 2.97
C LYS A 188 4.43 32.34 4.06
N GLU A 189 4.83 32.23 5.32
CA GLU A 189 4.21 32.96 6.44
C GLU A 189 4.45 34.48 6.34
N ALA A 190 5.63 34.90 5.85
CA ALA A 190 5.94 36.31 5.62
C ALA A 190 5.14 36.89 4.43
N GLU A 191 5.00 36.14 3.33
CA GLU A 191 4.19 36.56 2.17
C GLU A 191 2.70 36.66 2.50
N THR A 192 2.17 35.73 3.31
CA THR A 192 0.78 35.77 3.75
C THR A 192 0.51 36.92 4.73
N ARG A 193 1.47 37.28 5.60
CA ARG A 193 1.37 38.48 6.46
C ARG A 193 1.40 39.76 5.64
N LYS A 194 2.36 39.91 4.70
CA LYS A 194 2.42 41.06 3.78
C LYS A 194 1.13 41.23 2.96
N SER A 195 0.58 40.11 2.47
CA SER A 195 -0.68 40.13 1.71
C SER A 195 -1.89 40.51 2.56
N LYS A 196 -1.91 40.17 3.86
CA LYS A 196 -2.95 40.60 4.80
C LYS A 196 -2.83 42.08 5.16
N GLU A 197 -1.62 42.58 5.42
CA GLU A 197 -1.37 43.99 5.74
C GLU A 197 -1.71 44.91 4.55
N LEU A 198 -1.41 44.50 3.32
CA LEU A 198 -1.78 45.24 2.11
C LEU A 198 -3.29 45.30 1.92
N LYS A 199 -4.01 44.21 2.21
CA LYS A 199 -5.48 44.19 2.16
C LYS A 199 -6.12 45.04 3.27
N GLU A 200 -5.53 45.07 4.46
CA GLU A 200 -6.01 45.87 5.58
C GLU A 200 -5.76 47.38 5.36
N LYS A 201 -4.62 47.75 4.77
CA LYS A 201 -4.34 49.15 4.36
C LYS A 201 -5.29 49.61 3.25
N ALA A 202 -5.54 48.77 2.25
CA ALA A 202 -6.52 49.08 1.19
C ALA A 202 -7.96 49.23 1.73
N SER A 203 -8.33 48.47 2.76
CA SER A 203 -9.61 48.61 3.46
C SER A 203 -9.72 49.94 4.21
N LYS A 204 -8.67 50.38 4.92
CA LYS A 204 -8.67 51.64 5.68
C LYS A 204 -8.67 52.88 4.78
N ASP A 205 -7.96 52.86 3.66
CA ASP A 205 -7.96 53.98 2.69
C ASP A 205 -9.32 54.14 1.97
N SER A 206 -10.07 53.04 1.78
CA SER A 206 -11.43 53.09 1.21
C SER A 206 -12.48 53.67 2.18
N ALA A 207 -12.23 53.59 3.50
CA ALA A 207 -13.11 54.15 4.52
C ALA A 207 -12.88 55.65 4.73
N ALA A 208 -11.62 56.11 4.65
CA ALA A 208 -11.28 57.54 4.79
C ALA A 208 -11.79 58.41 3.62
N LYS A 209 -12.01 57.81 2.43
CA LYS A 209 -12.57 58.52 1.26
C LYS A 209 -14.10 58.67 1.27
N LYS A 210 -14.81 58.05 2.22
CA LYS A 210 -16.27 58.16 2.39
C LYS A 210 -16.70 59.13 3.48
N SER A 211 -15.77 59.79 4.18
CA SER A 211 -16.08 60.72 5.29
C SER A 211 -15.65 62.18 5.04
N ALA A 212 -15.35 62.59 3.81
CA ALA A 212 -15.24 64.01 3.48
C ALA A 212 -16.66 64.60 3.36
N PRO A 213 -17.07 65.55 4.23
CA PRO A 213 -18.34 66.23 4.05
C PRO A 213 -18.24 67.13 2.82
N ALA A 214 -19.23 67.04 1.94
CA ALA A 214 -19.44 68.03 0.89
C ALA A 214 -19.76 69.37 1.57
N GLY A 215 -18.78 70.28 1.55
CA GLY A 215 -18.97 71.71 1.79
C GLY A 215 -19.07 72.43 0.45
#